data_AF-A0A1Y1QEI9-F1
#
_entry.id   AF-A0A1Y1QEI9-F1
#
_cell.length_a   1.000
_cell.length_b   1.000
_cell.length_c   1.000
_cell.angle_alpha   90.00
_cell.angle_beta   90.00
_cell.angle_gamma   90.00
#
_symmetry.space_group_name_H-M   'P 1'
#
loop_
_entity.id
_entity.type
_entity.pdbx_description
1 polymer ?
#
loop_
_entity_poly.entity_id
_entity_poly.type
_entity_poly.pdbx_seq_one_letter_code
_entity_poly.pdbx_strand_id
1 'polypeptide(L)'
;MFSSKQDIISGFSKYFLFGVMIVAVLGSVYPMKLTANQEIGFSGATGVLSAIFIIVLLVERTTELIIRYRRNAGKEDLKHQIVLLTQQKENVPAEQQLVIETRLQQLKMDLFSYQNITMREAWFLSFCISVLICIAGVGILGELFELNRECVVNNGFDFITLRAQIFIFRLVDIVLTASLISGGTNIFHQLLKAAEEFSTQLRAKK
;
A
#
# COMPACT_ATOMS: atom_id res chain seq x y z
N MET A 1 9.05 -30.00 -11.16
CA MET A 1 8.97 -28.55 -11.47
C MET A 1 8.42 -27.77 -10.26
N PHE A 2 9.06 -27.88 -9.08
CA PHE A 2 8.62 -27.26 -7.81
C PHE A 2 9.60 -26.22 -7.23
N SER A 3 10.69 -25.90 -7.95
CA SER A 3 11.73 -24.98 -7.48
C SER A 3 11.27 -23.51 -7.40
N SER A 4 10.21 -23.12 -8.12
CA SER A 4 9.81 -21.71 -8.23
C SER A 4 9.23 -21.12 -6.94
N LYS A 5 8.58 -21.92 -6.07
CA LYS A 5 7.93 -21.37 -4.86
C LYS A 5 8.91 -20.93 -3.77
N GLN A 6 10.06 -21.61 -3.63
CA GLN A 6 11.06 -21.26 -2.60
C GLN A 6 11.87 -20.00 -2.97
N ASP A 7 12.15 -19.81 -4.25
CA ASP A 7 12.87 -18.61 -4.73
C ASP A 7 12.03 -17.34 -4.58
N ILE A 8 10.70 -17.44 -4.75
CA ILE A 8 9.78 -16.29 -4.61
C ILE A 8 9.64 -15.85 -3.14
N ILE A 9 9.64 -16.79 -2.19
CA ILE A 9 9.53 -16.46 -0.75
C ILE A 9 10.85 -15.86 -0.24
N SER A 10 11.99 -16.39 -0.69
CA SER A 10 13.30 -15.85 -0.30
C SER A 10 13.58 -14.47 -0.89
N GLY A 11 13.10 -14.19 -2.12
CA GLY A 11 13.13 -12.85 -2.69
C GLY A 11 12.32 -11.86 -1.86
N PHE A 12 11.09 -12.23 -1.49
CA PHE A 12 10.19 -11.36 -0.72
C PHE A 12 10.78 -10.93 0.64
N SER A 13 11.38 -11.86 1.38
CA SER A 13 12.05 -11.54 2.65
C SER A 13 13.20 -10.54 2.47
N LYS A 14 14.01 -10.71 1.42
CA LYS A 14 15.15 -9.82 1.12
C LYS A 14 14.69 -8.41 0.76
N TYR A 15 13.67 -8.26 -0.09
CA TYR A 15 13.17 -6.93 -0.48
C TYR A 15 12.42 -6.23 0.65
N PHE A 16 11.69 -6.97 1.50
CA PHE A 16 11.05 -6.43 2.68
C PHE A 16 12.08 -5.92 3.70
N LEU A 17 13.10 -6.73 4.01
CA LEU A 17 14.20 -6.33 4.89
C LEU A 17 14.97 -5.13 4.33
N PHE A 18 15.18 -5.09 3.02
CA PHE A 18 15.83 -3.96 2.35
C PHE A 18 14.99 -2.68 2.46
N GLY A 19 13.66 -2.76 2.27
CA GLY A 19 12.75 -1.64 2.46
C GLY A 19 12.76 -1.13 3.92
N VAL A 20 12.69 -2.04 4.89
CA VAL A 20 12.78 -1.69 6.33
C VAL A 20 14.14 -1.05 6.66
N MET A 21 15.23 -1.57 6.09
CA MET A 21 16.57 -1.03 6.31
C MET A 21 16.74 0.37 5.69
N ILE A 22 16.19 0.60 4.49
CA ILE A 22 16.13 1.94 3.88
C ILE A 22 15.35 2.92 4.74
N VAL A 23 14.19 2.52 5.27
CA VAL A 23 13.39 3.35 6.18
C VAL A 23 14.16 3.66 7.46
N ALA A 24 14.82 2.68 8.05
CA ALA A 24 15.61 2.87 9.28
C ALA A 24 16.81 3.81 9.04
N VAL A 25 17.54 3.62 7.94
CA VAL A 25 18.69 4.45 7.57
C VAL A 25 18.24 5.87 7.25
N LEU A 26 17.26 6.06 6.37
CA LEU A 26 16.81 7.41 5.98
C LEU A 26 16.09 8.15 7.12
N GLY A 27 15.37 7.42 7.98
CA GLY A 27 14.78 7.97 9.21
C GLY A 27 15.82 8.46 10.22
N SER A 28 17.04 7.90 10.20
CA SER A 28 18.16 8.34 11.05
C SER A 28 18.93 9.54 10.48
N VAL A 29 18.93 9.72 9.14
CA VAL A 29 19.75 10.74 8.46
C VAL A 29 19.05 12.10 8.39
N TYR A 30 17.72 12.13 8.30
CA TYR A 30 16.97 13.38 8.19
C TYR A 30 16.14 13.67 9.47
N PRO A 31 16.71 14.36 10.47
CA PRO A 31 15.93 14.88 11.59
C PRO A 31 15.04 16.01 11.07
N MET A 32 13.77 15.71 10.79
CA MET A 32 12.83 16.72 10.37
C MET A 32 12.55 17.68 11.54
N LYS A 33 12.53 18.97 11.23
CA LYS A 33 12.03 19.98 12.16
C LYS A 33 10.52 19.81 12.16
N LEU A 34 9.95 19.21 13.22
CA LEU A 34 8.52 19.33 13.48
C LEU A 34 8.25 20.82 13.67
N THR A 35 7.63 21.45 12.67
CA THR A 35 7.06 22.78 12.80
C THR A 35 5.81 22.65 13.66
N ALA A 36 6.01 22.72 14.97
CA ALA A 36 4.95 23.01 15.92
C ALA A 36 4.54 24.46 15.67
N ASN A 37 3.44 24.67 14.93
CA ASN A 37 2.70 25.92 14.91
C ASN A 37 1.46 25.74 14.02
N GLN A 38 0.41 25.13 14.58
CA GLN A 38 -0.97 25.60 14.40
C GLN A 38 -1.87 24.64 15.16
N GLU A 39 -2.78 25.19 15.98
CA GLU A 39 -3.92 24.42 16.48
C GLU A 39 -4.68 23.87 15.27
N ILE A 40 -4.42 22.61 14.91
CA ILE A 40 -5.08 21.97 13.78
C ILE A 40 -6.49 21.63 14.24
N GLY A 41 -7.39 22.60 14.06
CA GLY A 41 -8.81 22.35 14.09
C GLY A 41 -9.21 21.35 12.99
N PHE A 42 -10.44 20.84 13.06
CA PHE A 42 -10.98 19.89 12.07
C PHE A 42 -10.84 20.36 10.61
N SER A 43 -10.81 21.67 10.37
CA SER A 43 -10.55 22.26 9.05
C SER A 43 -9.11 22.07 8.54
N GLY A 44 -8.11 22.03 9.44
CA GLY A 44 -6.73 21.75 9.06
C GLY A 44 -6.51 20.27 8.77
N ALA A 45 -7.10 19.39 9.59
CA ALA A 45 -7.04 17.94 9.39
C ALA A 45 -7.62 17.53 8.03
N THR A 46 -8.76 18.10 7.64
CA THR A 46 -9.38 17.87 6.32
C THR A 46 -8.51 18.36 5.16
N GLY A 47 -7.80 19.48 5.32
CA GLY A 47 -6.81 19.97 4.35
C GLY A 47 -5.67 18.97 4.14
N VAL A 48 -5.08 18.47 5.22
CA VAL A 48 -4.01 17.46 5.18
C VAL A 48 -4.50 16.16 4.53
N LEU A 49 -5.67 15.66 4.95
CA LEU A 49 -6.32 14.48 4.36
C LEU A 49 -6.55 14.66 2.84
N SER A 50 -6.97 15.84 2.39
CA SER A 50 -7.18 16.12 0.96
C SER A 50 -5.88 16.08 0.15
N ALA A 51 -4.78 16.62 0.71
CA ALA A 51 -3.47 16.56 0.06
C ALA A 51 -2.98 15.11 -0.04
N ILE A 52 -3.15 14.32 1.02
CA ILE A 52 -2.84 12.89 1.01
C ILE A 52 -3.71 12.13 0.02
N PHE A 53 -4.99 12.48 -0.12
CA PHE A 53 -5.87 11.84 -1.09
C PHE A 53 -5.36 12.02 -2.53
N ILE A 54 -4.87 13.22 -2.88
CA ILE A 54 -4.26 13.48 -4.18
C ILE A 54 -3.03 12.57 -4.37
N ILE A 55 -2.19 12.43 -3.33
CA ILE A 55 -1.03 11.54 -3.37
C ILE A 55 -1.45 10.08 -3.56
N VAL A 56 -2.47 9.61 -2.83
CA VAL A 56 -3.04 8.26 -2.97
C VAL A 56 -3.46 8.02 -4.42
N LEU A 57 -4.21 8.96 -5.02
CA LEU A 57 -4.65 8.87 -6.42
C LEU A 57 -3.46 8.80 -7.40
N LEU A 58 -2.43 9.62 -7.18
CA LEU A 58 -1.24 9.62 -8.04
C LEU A 58 -0.45 8.31 -7.93
N VAL A 59 -0.27 7.78 -6.73
CA VAL A 59 0.41 6.50 -6.49
C VAL A 59 -0.38 5.34 -7.08
N GLU A 60 -1.70 5.33 -6.90
CA GLU A 60 -2.60 4.34 -7.50
C GLU A 60 -2.50 4.36 -9.04
N ARG A 61 -2.57 5.55 -9.66
CA ARG A 61 -2.43 5.68 -11.12
C ARG A 61 -1.05 5.32 -11.64
N THR A 62 0.01 5.70 -10.93
CA THR A 62 1.39 5.39 -11.33
C THR A 62 1.64 3.89 -11.29
N THR A 63 1.23 3.23 -10.21
CA THR A 63 1.38 1.78 -10.06
C THR A 63 0.56 1.03 -11.10
N GLU A 64 -0.68 1.45 -11.34
CA GLU A 64 -1.53 0.89 -12.40
C GLU A 64 -0.86 0.98 -13.79
N LEU A 65 -0.28 2.12 -14.15
CA LEU A 65 0.41 2.31 -15.43
C LEU A 65 1.63 1.39 -15.58
N ILE A 66 2.46 1.29 -14.53
CA ILE A 66 3.64 0.42 -14.54
C ILE A 66 3.24 -1.05 -14.72
N ILE A 67 2.20 -1.49 -14.01
CA ILE A 67 1.69 -2.87 -14.12
C ILE A 67 1.09 -3.11 -15.50
N ARG A 68 0.27 -2.18 -16.01
CA ARG A 68 -0.35 -2.31 -17.34
C ARG A 68 0.71 -2.47 -18.42
N TYR A 69 1.76 -1.66 -18.38
CA TYR A 69 2.88 -1.74 -19.31
C TYR A 69 3.56 -3.13 -19.27
N ARG A 70 3.82 -3.66 -18.08
CA ARG A 70 4.47 -4.98 -17.92
C ARG A 70 3.54 -6.16 -18.21
N ARG A 71 2.21 -6.00 -18.06
CA ARG A 71 1.21 -7.07 -18.11
C ARG A 71 0.66 -7.38 -19.50
N ASN A 72 0.68 -6.42 -20.43
CA ASN A 72 -0.01 -6.58 -21.72
C ASN A 72 0.52 -7.76 -22.55
N ALA A 73 1.83 -8.04 -22.54
CA ALA A 73 2.40 -9.10 -23.38
C ALA A 73 1.94 -10.54 -23.03
N GLY A 74 1.80 -10.88 -21.74
CA GLY A 74 1.48 -12.26 -21.32
C GLY A 74 -0.01 -12.53 -21.08
N LYS A 75 -0.78 -11.50 -20.70
CA LYS A 75 -2.21 -11.64 -20.38
C LYS A 75 -3.08 -11.78 -21.63
N GLU A 76 -2.71 -11.12 -22.72
CA GLU A 76 -3.46 -11.15 -23.97
C GLU A 76 -3.39 -12.52 -24.63
N ASP A 77 -2.23 -13.16 -24.62
CA ASP A 77 -2.04 -14.51 -25.16
C ASP A 77 -2.88 -15.57 -24.40
N LEU A 78 -2.83 -15.57 -23.07
CA LEU A 78 -3.66 -16.47 -22.24
C LEU A 78 -5.17 -16.25 -22.46
N LYS A 79 -5.60 -15.00 -22.59
CA LYS A 79 -7.00 -14.68 -22.90
C LYS A 79 -7.41 -15.16 -24.29
N HIS A 80 -6.55 -14.96 -25.28
CA HIS A 80 -6.78 -15.38 -26.65
C HIS A 80 -6.92 -16.89 -26.75
N GLN A 81 -6.03 -17.64 -26.08
CA GLN A 81 -6.11 -19.10 -26.00
C GLN A 81 -7.40 -19.59 -25.33
N ILE A 82 -7.86 -18.93 -24.26
CA ILE A 82 -9.15 -19.26 -23.63
C ILE A 82 -10.32 -19.03 -24.59
N VAL A 83 -10.32 -17.93 -25.36
CA VAL A 83 -11.38 -17.64 -26.35
C VAL A 83 -11.38 -18.70 -27.45
N LEU A 84 -10.21 -19.03 -28.01
CA LEU A 84 -10.08 -20.05 -29.05
C LEU A 84 -10.56 -21.43 -28.58
N LEU A 85 -10.16 -21.87 -27.38
CA LEU A 85 -10.59 -23.15 -26.82
C LEU A 85 -12.08 -23.17 -26.46
N THR A 86 -12.65 -22.03 -26.07
CA THR A 86 -14.09 -21.91 -25.82
C THR A 86 -14.88 -22.04 -27.13
N GLN A 87 -14.41 -21.43 -28.22
CA GLN A 87 -14.99 -21.57 -29.55
C GLN A 87 -14.83 -22.98 -30.12
N GLN A 88 -13.68 -23.63 -29.88
CA GLN A 88 -13.47 -25.03 -30.28
C GLN A 88 -14.39 -25.99 -29.54
N LYS A 89 -14.65 -25.75 -28.24
CA LYS A 89 -15.59 -26.58 -27.45
C LYS A 89 -16.98 -26.68 -28.10
N GLU A 90 -17.45 -25.59 -28.70
CA GLU A 90 -18.78 -25.51 -29.31
C GLU A 90 -18.90 -26.32 -30.61
N ASN A 91 -17.78 -26.60 -31.29
CA ASN A 91 -17.74 -27.26 -32.59
C ASN A 91 -17.32 -28.74 -32.54
N VAL A 92 -17.11 -29.30 -31.34
CA VAL A 92 -16.46 -30.60 -31.14
C VAL A 92 -17.44 -31.61 -30.49
N PRO A 93 -17.39 -32.91 -30.87
CA PRO A 93 -18.27 -33.95 -30.30
C PRO A 93 -18.12 -34.09 -28.77
N ALA A 94 -19.19 -34.52 -28.09
CA ALA A 94 -19.27 -34.61 -26.63
C ALA A 94 -18.12 -35.39 -25.97
N GLU A 95 -17.58 -36.41 -26.62
CA GLU A 95 -16.45 -37.21 -26.12
C GLU A 95 -15.13 -36.42 -26.04
N GLN A 96 -14.92 -35.44 -26.92
CA GLN A 96 -13.72 -34.59 -26.94
C GLN A 96 -13.92 -33.29 -26.15
N GLN A 97 -15.16 -32.91 -25.82
CA GLN A 97 -15.46 -31.74 -24.99
C GLN A 97 -14.86 -31.85 -23.60
N LEU A 98 -14.82 -33.06 -23.02
CA LEU A 98 -14.28 -33.28 -21.67
C LEU A 98 -12.77 -32.96 -21.63
N VAL A 99 -12.01 -33.31 -22.67
CA VAL A 99 -10.59 -32.97 -22.79
C VAL A 99 -10.38 -31.46 -22.95
N ILE A 100 -11.24 -30.80 -23.72
CA ILE A 100 -11.20 -29.35 -23.92
C ILE A 100 -11.55 -28.62 -22.61
N GLU A 101 -12.54 -29.09 -21.86
CA GLU A 101 -12.90 -28.52 -20.56
C GLU A 101 -11.76 -28.59 -19.55
N THR A 102 -11.05 -29.72 -19.45
CA THR A 102 -9.89 -29.85 -18.57
C THR A 102 -8.80 -28.85 -18.94
N ARG A 103 -8.55 -28.65 -20.24
CA ARG A 103 -7.56 -27.69 -20.74
C ARG A 103 -7.99 -26.24 -20.49
N LEU A 104 -9.29 -25.94 -20.63
CA LEU A 104 -9.87 -24.63 -20.35
C LEU A 104 -9.79 -24.31 -18.85
N GLN A 105 -10.03 -25.28 -17.98
CA GLN A 105 -9.83 -25.12 -16.53
C GLN A 105 -8.37 -24.84 -16.18
N GLN A 106 -7.42 -25.56 -16.78
CA GLN A 106 -5.99 -25.31 -16.60
C GLN A 106 -5.60 -23.88 -17.01
N LEU A 107 -6.01 -23.43 -18.20
CA LEU A 107 -5.76 -22.07 -18.68
C LEU A 107 -6.38 -20.99 -17.78
N LYS A 108 -7.58 -21.23 -17.25
CA LYS A 108 -8.21 -20.34 -16.26
C LYS A 108 -7.41 -20.29 -14.96
N MET A 109 -6.93 -21.42 -14.46
CA MET A 109 -6.07 -21.48 -13.28
C MET A 109 -4.74 -20.75 -13.52
N ASP A 110 -4.14 -20.91 -14.69
CA ASP A 110 -2.90 -20.23 -15.06
C ASP A 110 -3.09 -18.72 -15.16
N LEU A 111 -4.20 -18.27 -15.75
CA LEU A 111 -4.58 -16.85 -15.80
C LEU A 111 -4.79 -16.30 -14.38
N PHE A 112 -5.47 -17.04 -13.50
CA PHE A 112 -5.68 -16.63 -12.11
C PHE A 112 -4.35 -16.54 -11.35
N SER A 113 -3.47 -17.53 -11.51
CA SER A 113 -2.13 -17.54 -10.92
C SER A 113 -1.30 -16.34 -11.40
N TYR A 114 -1.32 -16.07 -12.71
CA TYR A 114 -0.64 -14.92 -13.30
C TYR A 114 -1.15 -13.59 -12.74
N GLN A 115 -2.47 -13.44 -12.59
CA GLN A 115 -3.09 -12.25 -11.99
C GLN A 115 -2.72 -12.08 -10.53
N ASN A 116 -2.68 -13.15 -9.74
CA ASN A 116 -2.30 -13.07 -8.33
C ASN A 116 -0.85 -12.65 -8.15
N ILE A 117 0.06 -13.17 -8.98
CA ILE A 117 1.47 -12.76 -8.97
C ILE A 117 1.60 -11.28 -9.31
N THR A 118 0.93 -10.82 -10.38
CA THR A 118 0.98 -9.40 -10.77
C THR A 118 0.32 -8.48 -9.75
N MET A 119 -0.78 -8.90 -9.12
CA MET A 119 -1.45 -8.13 -8.06
C MET A 119 -0.57 -8.01 -6.80
N ARG A 120 0.18 -9.06 -6.47
CA ARG A 120 1.13 -9.02 -5.36
C ARG A 120 2.31 -8.08 -5.65
N GLU A 121 2.87 -8.13 -6.85
CA GLU A 121 3.93 -7.21 -7.27
C GLU A 121 3.45 -5.75 -7.30
N ALA A 122 2.22 -5.52 -7.77
CA ALA A 122 1.57 -4.23 -7.78
C ALA A 122 1.51 -3.60 -6.38
N TRP A 123 1.02 -4.37 -5.42
CA TRP A 123 0.87 -3.93 -4.04
C TRP A 123 2.23 -3.67 -3.38
N PHE A 124 3.24 -4.48 -3.70
CA PHE A 124 4.60 -4.24 -3.20
C PHE A 124 5.19 -2.95 -3.78
N LEU A 125 5.02 -2.71 -5.07
CA LEU A 125 5.49 -1.50 -5.73
C LEU A 125 4.81 -0.25 -5.16
N SER A 126 3.49 -0.29 -4.96
CA SER A 126 2.75 0.81 -4.36
C SER A 126 3.21 1.09 -2.93
N PHE A 127 3.48 0.04 -2.15
CA PHE A 127 4.04 0.16 -0.81
C PHE A 127 5.42 0.81 -0.82
N CYS A 128 6.35 0.38 -1.69
CA CYS A 128 7.68 0.98 -1.79
C CYS A 128 7.63 2.47 -2.14
N ILE A 129 6.80 2.85 -3.11
CA ILE A 129 6.62 4.26 -3.49
C ILE A 129 6.06 5.06 -2.32
N SER A 130 5.07 4.51 -1.62
CA SER A 130 4.45 5.15 -0.46
C SER A 130 5.45 5.38 0.67
N VAL A 131 6.32 4.39 0.93
CA VAL A 131 7.41 4.50 1.90
C VAL A 131 8.38 5.62 1.54
N LEU A 132 8.77 5.74 0.27
CA LEU A 132 9.64 6.83 -0.19
C LEU A 132 9.01 8.21 0.04
N ILE A 133 7.70 8.34 -0.20
CA ILE A 133 6.94 9.55 0.07
C ILE A 133 6.91 9.87 1.58
N CYS A 134 6.73 8.86 2.42
CA CYS A 134 6.75 9.04 3.87
C CYS A 134 8.14 9.49 4.38
N ILE A 135 9.21 8.97 3.78
CA ILE A 135 10.58 9.40 4.09
C ILE A 135 10.81 10.86 3.69
N ALA A 136 10.22 11.31 2.58
CA ALA A 136 10.30 12.70 2.13
C ALA A 136 9.61 13.69 3.09
N GLY A 137 8.94 13.19 4.13
CA GLY A 137 8.34 14.01 5.19
C GLY A 137 6.82 14.09 5.14
N VAL A 138 6.17 13.31 4.27
CA VAL A 138 4.70 13.23 4.22
C VAL A 138 4.22 12.22 5.27
N GLY A 139 3.72 12.71 6.40
CA GLY A 139 3.21 11.88 7.50
C GLY A 139 1.86 12.37 8.00
N ILE A 140 0.94 11.45 8.26
CA ILE A 140 -0.41 11.76 8.73
C ILE A 140 -0.39 12.11 10.21
N LEU A 141 0.31 11.30 11.01
CA LEU A 141 0.37 11.49 12.44
C LEU A 141 1.25 12.68 12.82
N GLY A 142 2.33 12.93 12.08
CA GLY A 142 3.17 14.11 12.30
C GLY A 142 2.41 15.43 12.14
N GLU A 143 1.46 15.48 11.21
CA GLU A 143 0.58 16.64 11.02
C GLU A 143 -0.58 16.63 12.01
N LEU A 144 -1.20 15.48 12.32
CA LEU A 144 -2.36 15.44 13.22
C LEU A 144 -2.01 15.61 14.70
N PHE A 145 -0.82 15.22 15.12
CA PHE A 145 -0.37 15.32 16.50
C PHE A 145 0.66 16.43 16.64
N GLU A 146 0.28 17.53 17.27
CA GLU A 146 1.23 18.49 17.81
C GLU A 146 2.05 17.80 18.91
N LEU A 147 3.18 17.20 18.52
CA LEU A 147 4.19 16.74 19.46
C LEU A 147 4.86 17.96 20.09
N ASN A 148 4.20 18.49 21.12
CA ASN A 148 4.68 19.62 21.89
C ASN A 148 6.00 19.24 22.57
N ARG A 149 7.12 19.69 21.99
CA ARG A 149 8.47 19.49 22.55
C ARG A 149 8.58 20.06 23.98
N GLU A 150 7.74 21.04 24.32
CA GLU A 150 7.77 21.75 25.60
C GLU A 150 7.31 20.88 26.78
N CYS A 151 6.39 19.92 26.58
CA CYS A 151 5.92 19.04 27.66
C CYS A 151 6.97 18.03 28.15
N VAL A 152 8.06 17.80 27.38
CA VAL A 152 9.05 16.78 27.73
C VAL A 152 10.28 17.35 28.41
N VAL A 153 10.62 18.63 28.15
CA VAL A 153 11.81 19.26 28.75
C VAL A 153 11.63 19.51 30.26
N ASN A 154 10.40 19.71 30.74
CA ASN A 154 10.15 20.04 32.15
C ASN A 154 10.07 18.84 33.11
N ASN A 155 10.05 17.59 32.61
CA ASN A 155 9.80 16.40 33.44
C ASN A 155 11.04 15.55 33.73
N GLY A 156 12.26 16.05 33.48
CA GLY A 156 13.50 15.35 33.85
C GLY A 156 13.70 13.98 33.18
N PHE A 157 13.02 13.74 32.05
CA PHE A 157 13.11 12.48 31.33
C PHE A 157 14.41 12.43 30.50
N ASP A 158 15.12 11.31 30.58
CA ASP A 158 16.38 11.07 29.88
C ASP A 158 16.29 11.39 28.37
N PHE A 159 17.29 12.10 27.85
CA PHE A 159 17.41 12.43 26.42
C PHE A 159 17.36 11.19 25.50
N ILE A 160 17.73 10.02 26.01
CA ILE A 160 17.80 8.75 25.28
C ILE A 160 16.39 8.19 25.02
N THR A 161 15.50 8.20 26.02
CA THR A 161 14.11 7.74 25.89
C THR A 161 13.30 8.66 24.98
N LEU A 162 13.57 9.97 25.00
CA LEU A 162 12.92 10.92 24.11
C LEU A 162 13.22 10.65 22.62
N ARG A 163 14.48 10.36 22.28
CA ARG A 163 14.86 10.02 20.90
C ARG A 163 14.23 8.71 20.44
N ALA A 164 14.18 7.70 21.31
CA ALA A 164 13.54 6.43 21.01
C ALA A 164 12.03 6.59 20.76
N GLN A 165 11.34 7.39 21.58
CA GLN A 165 9.91 7.65 21.41
C GLN A 165 9.60 8.39 20.09
N ILE A 166 10.38 9.42 19.76
CA ILE A 166 10.26 10.14 18.48
C ILE A 166 10.49 9.19 17.29
N PHE A 167 11.48 8.30 17.41
CA PHE A 167 11.78 7.33 16.36
C PHE A 167 10.66 6.30 16.18
N ILE A 168 10.13 5.75 17.28
CA ILE A 168 9.00 4.81 17.24
C ILE A 168 7.76 5.49 16.64
N PHE A 169 7.46 6.72 17.08
CA PHE A 169 6.34 7.49 16.53
C PHE A 169 6.48 7.69 15.02
N ARG A 170 7.68 8.02 14.55
CA ARG A 170 7.98 8.15 13.12
C ARG A 170 7.83 6.83 12.36
N LEU A 171 8.30 5.72 12.93
CA LEU A 171 8.11 4.40 12.30
C LEU A 171 6.63 4.06 12.17
N VAL A 172 5.85 4.30 13.22
CA VAL A 172 4.40 4.07 13.20
C VAL A 172 3.74 4.96 12.16
N ASP A 173 4.10 6.25 12.08
CA ASP A 173 3.55 7.18 11.09
C ASP A 173 3.90 6.76 9.65
N ILE A 174 5.14 6.37 9.39
CA ILE A 174 5.58 5.87 8.07
C ILE A 174 4.81 4.61 7.70
N VAL A 175 4.71 3.64 8.61
CA VAL A 175 4.01 2.38 8.33
C VAL A 175 2.52 2.64 8.10
N LEU A 176 1.90 3.50 8.90
CA LEU A 176 0.48 3.81 8.80
C LEU A 176 0.17 4.61 7.53
N THR A 177 0.94 5.65 7.25
CA THR A 177 0.79 6.48 6.04
C THR A 177 1.08 5.67 4.78
N ALA A 178 2.13 4.85 4.77
CA ALA A 178 2.43 3.99 3.63
C ALA A 178 1.36 2.90 3.42
N SER A 179 0.81 2.35 4.50
CA SER A 179 -0.30 1.40 4.43
C SER A 179 -1.57 2.06 3.88
N LEU A 180 -1.85 3.31 4.27
CA LEU A 180 -2.99 4.07 3.77
C LEU A 180 -2.85 4.35 2.27
N ILE A 181 -1.67 4.82 1.83
CA ILE A 181 -1.41 5.13 0.42
C ILE A 181 -1.42 3.86 -0.44
N SER A 182 -0.73 2.80 -0.02
CA SER A 182 -0.66 1.54 -0.77
C SER A 182 -1.98 0.75 -0.79
N GLY A 183 -2.82 0.94 0.24
CA GLY A 183 -4.17 0.43 0.29
C GLY A 183 -5.13 1.06 -0.72
N GLY A 184 -4.73 2.18 -1.31
CA GLY A 184 -5.49 2.89 -2.32
C GLY A 184 -6.72 3.60 -1.77
N THR A 185 -7.54 4.09 -2.69
CA THR A 185 -8.75 4.88 -2.39
C THR A 185 -9.76 4.18 -1.50
N ASN A 186 -9.85 2.84 -1.53
CA ASN A 186 -10.79 2.08 -0.69
C ASN A 186 -10.50 2.22 0.81
N ILE A 187 -9.24 2.09 1.23
CA ILE A 187 -8.88 2.22 2.66
C ILE A 187 -9.07 3.67 3.10
N PHE A 188 -8.68 4.62 2.25
CA PHE A 188 -8.90 6.04 2.52
C PHE A 188 -10.38 6.38 2.74
N HIS A 189 -11.27 5.83 1.91
CA HIS A 189 -12.70 6.09 2.04
C HIS A 189 -13.31 5.46 3.31
N GLN A 190 -12.83 4.28 3.72
CA GLN A 190 -13.21 3.69 5.01
C GLN A 190 -12.74 4.55 6.19
N LEU A 191 -11.52 5.09 6.12
CA LEU A 191 -10.97 5.99 7.14
C LEU A 191 -11.77 7.29 7.23
N LEU A 192 -12.15 7.86 6.09
CA LEU A 192 -13.01 9.05 6.05
C LEU A 192 -14.37 8.79 6.71
N LYS A 193 -15.02 7.66 6.39
CA LYS A 193 -16.29 7.27 7.00
C LYS A 193 -16.18 7.08 8.51
N ALA A 194 -15.11 6.42 8.98
CA ALA A 194 -14.87 6.25 10.40
C ALA A 194 -14.65 7.60 11.12
N ALA A 195 -13.93 8.53 10.48
CA ALA A 195 -13.71 9.87 11.02
C ALA A 195 -15.01 10.69 11.08
N GLU A 196 -15.85 10.62 10.04
CA GLU A 196 -17.18 11.25 10.01
C GLU A 196 -18.10 10.68 11.10
N GLU A 197 -18.13 9.36 11.25
CA GLU A 197 -18.92 8.68 12.28
C GLU A 197 -18.46 9.07 13.70
N PHE A 198 -17.15 9.08 13.94
CA PHE A 198 -16.60 9.52 15.22
C PHE A 198 -16.95 10.98 15.53
N SER A 199 -16.86 11.86 14.53
CA SER A 199 -17.22 13.28 14.67
C SER A 199 -18.72 13.46 14.95
N THR A 200 -19.59 12.71 14.27
CA THR A 200 -21.05 12.79 14.51
C THR A 200 -21.41 12.28 15.91
N GLN A 201 -20.78 11.20 16.37
CA GLN A 201 -20.94 10.71 17.75
C GLN A 201 -20.48 11.74 18.80
N LEU A 202 -19.34 12.39 18.60
CA LEU A 202 -18.86 13.44 19.49
C LEU A 202 -19.79 14.66 19.54
N ARG A 203 -20.40 15.04 18.41
CA ARG A 203 -21.39 16.11 18.35
C ARG A 203 -22.72 15.74 19.01
N ALA A 204 -23.15 14.48 18.91
CA ALA A 204 -24.38 13.99 19.52
C ALA A 204 -24.31 13.81 21.05
N LYS A 205 -23.09 13.72 21.60
CA LYS A 205 -22.83 13.56 23.04
C LYS A 205 -22.65 14.89 23.80
N LYS A 206 -22.70 16.02 23.08
CA LYS A 206 -22.66 17.39 23.62
C LYS A 206 -24.07 17.95 23.70
#